data_AF-A0AAW9DP51-F1
#
_entry.id   AF-A0AAW9DP51-F1
#
_cell.length_a   1.000
_cell.length_b   1.000
_cell.length_c   1.000
_cell.angle_alpha   90.00
_cell.angle_beta   90.00
_cell.angle_gamma   90.00
#
_symmetry.space_group_name_H-M   'P 1'
#
loop_
_entity.id
_entity.type
_entity.pdbx_description
1 polymer ?
#
loop_
_entity_poly.entity_id
_entity_poly.type
_entity_poly.pdbx_seq_one_letter_code
_entity_poly.pdbx_strand_id
1 'polypeptide(L)'
;MKRLAILVIPALLAGCGTLPQPFLGRPGPEASRLSVPPPPVLIIPPAQDALLGNAAAAHYAQDLATALVAQDVPSIARPSEKYDWQLIARARIKSDQVIPSFAIIGPTGRVYGHATMAPVPAESWANATPQTLEAVATAAAPILARQLGTINASVQQSNPKSLENRPTRMMIAGVKGAPGDGNHALALDVRRDLAQQGIVIVTNRHDADFILSGLVKVSPAPVKSGQSPSDIVELDWLVRSQSGAFIGKVSQLHDLKPDQMAPYWGDVAVAAAQQAALGIKQVVVNAIPKRVAAPHEATGAAASAKPGTGPGS
;
A
#
# COMPACT_ATOMS: atom_id res chain seq x y z
N MET A 1 30.83 68.68 -38.16
CA MET A 1 29.70 68.54 -39.12
C MET A 1 29.50 67.07 -39.45
N LYS A 2 28.25 66.60 -39.32
CA LYS A 2 27.57 65.35 -39.78
C LYS A 2 28.41 64.37 -40.62
N ARG A 3 28.35 63.05 -40.40
CA ARG A 3 27.26 62.07 -40.68
C ARG A 3 27.55 60.79 -39.86
N LEU A 4 26.71 60.30 -38.94
CA LEU A 4 25.43 59.57 -39.03
C LEU A 4 25.45 58.27 -39.85
N ALA A 5 24.98 57.20 -39.18
CA ALA A 5 24.41 55.92 -39.66
C ALA A 5 25.38 54.71 -39.67
N ILE A 6 25.04 53.49 -39.24
CA ILE A 6 23.83 52.85 -38.66
C ILE A 6 24.23 51.39 -38.29
N LEU A 7 23.60 50.81 -37.24
CA LEU A 7 23.49 49.36 -36.90
C LEU A 7 24.80 48.55 -36.67
N VAL A 8 24.93 47.60 -35.74
CA VAL A 8 24.03 46.48 -35.39
C VAL A 8 24.31 46.06 -33.93
N ILE A 9 23.25 45.95 -33.11
CA ILE A 9 23.22 45.23 -31.83
C ILE A 9 22.72 43.81 -32.14
N PRO A 10 23.44 42.75 -31.72
CA PRO A 10 22.78 41.75 -30.85
C PRO A 10 23.78 41.04 -29.91
N ALA A 11 23.70 41.31 -28.61
CA ALA A 11 24.39 40.50 -27.60
C ALA A 11 23.52 40.36 -26.35
N LEU A 12 22.34 39.77 -26.52
CA LEU A 12 21.47 39.30 -25.45
C LEU A 12 21.01 37.90 -25.85
N LEU A 13 21.61 36.86 -25.25
CA LEU A 13 21.07 35.51 -25.03
C LEU A 13 22.16 34.58 -24.46
N ALA A 14 22.77 34.97 -23.35
CA ALA A 14 23.45 34.03 -22.45
C ALA A 14 22.68 34.02 -21.14
N GLY A 15 21.57 33.27 -21.13
CA GLY A 15 20.62 33.25 -20.02
C GLY A 15 19.84 31.94 -19.93
N CYS A 16 20.51 30.80 -20.17
CA CYS A 16 20.02 29.52 -19.66
C CYS A 16 20.76 29.21 -18.36
N GLY A 17 20.39 29.93 -17.30
CA GLY A 17 20.73 29.50 -15.95
C GLY A 17 19.94 28.22 -15.65
N THR A 18 20.64 27.15 -15.30
CA THR A 18 20.00 25.94 -14.77
C THR A 18 19.19 26.33 -13.55
N LEU A 19 17.86 26.33 -13.67
CA LEU A 19 16.97 26.58 -12.54
C LEU A 19 17.34 25.57 -11.44
N PRO A 20 17.65 26.00 -10.20
CA PRO A 20 17.83 25.05 -9.11
C PRO A 20 16.53 24.24 -9.02
N GLN A 21 16.64 22.92 -9.12
CA GLN A 21 15.53 22.00 -8.98
C GLN A 21 15.53 21.50 -7.52
N PRO A 22 14.93 22.23 -6.56
CA PRO A 22 14.99 21.87 -5.13
C PRO A 22 14.24 20.57 -4.80
N PHE A 23 13.53 19.97 -5.77
CA PHE A 23 12.70 18.77 -5.57
C PHE A 23 13.20 17.52 -6.33
N LEU A 24 14.37 17.57 -6.98
CA LEU A 24 15.01 16.36 -7.48
C LEU A 24 15.52 15.51 -6.29
N GLY A 25 14.87 14.37 -6.05
CA GLY A 25 15.35 13.34 -5.12
C GLY A 25 14.95 13.49 -3.65
N ARG A 26 14.20 14.53 -3.27
CA ARG A 26 13.64 14.69 -1.91
C ARG A 26 12.22 15.23 -1.98
N PRO A 27 11.24 14.40 -2.39
CA PRO A 27 9.86 14.81 -2.26
C PRO A 27 9.56 14.80 -0.75
N GLY A 28 9.12 15.94 -0.23
CA GLY A 28 9.00 16.17 1.21
C GLY A 28 8.05 15.19 1.93
N PRO A 29 7.70 15.46 3.21
CA PRO A 29 6.83 14.57 4.00
C PRO A 29 5.48 14.24 3.34
N GLU A 30 5.03 15.04 2.37
CA GLU A 30 3.82 14.78 1.57
C GLU A 30 3.94 13.58 0.61
N ALA A 31 5.10 13.33 0.00
CA ALA A 31 5.29 12.11 -0.81
C ALA A 31 5.45 10.84 0.03
N SER A 32 5.86 11.00 1.28
CA SER A 32 5.82 9.92 2.28
C SER A 32 4.38 9.61 2.73
N ARG A 33 3.43 10.55 2.59
CA ARG A 33 1.99 10.29 2.81
C ARG A 33 1.31 9.66 1.59
N LEU A 34 1.79 9.95 0.38
CA LEU A 34 1.28 9.37 -0.88
C LEU A 34 1.81 7.96 -1.17
N SER A 35 2.80 7.48 -0.42
CA SER A 35 3.37 6.12 -0.52
C SER A 35 2.80 5.12 0.48
N VAL A 36 1.88 5.56 1.34
CA VAL A 36 1.07 4.68 2.18
C VAL A 36 -0.28 4.51 1.49
N PRO A 37 -0.68 3.29 1.06
CA PRO A 37 -2.04 3.08 0.58
C PRO A 37 -3.01 3.58 1.67
N PRO A 38 -4.03 4.37 1.32
CA PRO A 38 -4.98 4.83 2.32
C PRO A 38 -5.60 3.61 3.03
N PRO A 39 -5.90 3.71 4.34
CA PRO A 39 -6.64 2.66 5.02
C PRO A 39 -7.90 2.34 4.20
N PRO A 40 -8.29 1.07 4.09
CA PRO A 40 -9.45 0.70 3.30
C PRO A 40 -10.67 1.47 3.79
N VAL A 41 -11.31 2.21 2.88
CA VAL A 41 -12.52 2.98 3.16
C VAL A 41 -13.66 2.01 3.45
N LEU A 42 -14.41 2.26 4.53
CA LEU A 42 -15.57 1.46 4.91
C LEU A 42 -16.80 1.92 4.13
N ILE A 43 -17.41 1.00 3.39
CA ILE A 43 -18.60 1.27 2.59
C ILE A 43 -19.86 0.93 3.39
N ILE A 44 -20.81 1.85 3.43
CA ILE A 44 -22.07 1.67 4.15
C ILE A 44 -23.20 1.64 3.12
N PRO A 45 -23.64 0.44 2.69
CA PRO A 45 -24.79 0.34 1.81
C PRO A 45 -26.09 0.75 2.52
N PRO A 46 -27.12 1.16 1.76
CA PRO A 46 -28.44 1.42 2.33
C PRO A 46 -28.94 0.24 3.16
N ALA A 47 -29.44 0.52 4.36
CA ALA A 47 -29.78 -0.47 5.38
C ALA A 47 -31.12 -1.20 5.11
N GLN A 48 -31.19 -1.98 4.03
CA GLN A 48 -32.42 -2.65 3.57
C GLN A 48 -32.99 -3.64 4.61
N ASP A 49 -32.12 -4.30 5.37
CA ASP A 49 -32.49 -5.25 6.43
C ASP A 49 -32.72 -4.58 7.79
N ALA A 50 -32.79 -3.24 7.84
CA ALA A 50 -32.93 -2.49 9.08
C ALA A 50 -34.38 -2.12 9.43
N LEU A 51 -35.38 -2.73 8.77
CA LEU A 51 -36.81 -2.43 9.00
C LEU A 51 -37.15 -0.95 8.74
N LEU A 52 -36.45 -0.34 7.79
CA LEU A 52 -36.65 1.04 7.35
C LEU A 52 -37.09 1.05 5.88
N GLY A 53 -37.88 2.05 5.48
CA GLY A 53 -38.15 2.29 4.06
C GLY A 53 -36.89 2.73 3.30
N ASN A 54 -36.86 2.56 1.97
CA ASN A 54 -35.65 2.80 1.15
C ASN A 54 -34.99 4.17 1.36
N ALA A 55 -35.79 5.25 1.44
CA ALA A 55 -35.26 6.60 1.66
C ALA A 55 -34.62 6.74 3.05
N ALA A 56 -35.30 6.25 4.09
CA ALA A 56 -34.78 6.25 5.46
C ALA A 56 -33.54 5.36 5.60
N ALA A 57 -33.49 4.21 4.92
CA ALA A 57 -32.36 3.31 4.91
C ALA A 57 -31.11 3.93 4.25
N ALA A 58 -31.29 4.75 3.21
CA ALA A 58 -30.20 5.49 2.57
C ALA A 58 -29.73 6.67 3.44
N HIS A 59 -30.65 7.42 4.03
CA HIS A 59 -30.32 8.48 4.99
C HIS A 59 -29.56 7.92 6.20
N TYR A 60 -30.02 6.82 6.76
CA TYR A 60 -29.35 6.19 7.90
C TYR A 60 -27.91 5.74 7.57
N ALA A 61 -27.67 5.24 6.36
CA ALA A 61 -26.32 4.92 5.91
C ALA A 61 -25.42 6.16 5.85
N GLN A 62 -25.97 7.32 5.44
CA GLN A 62 -25.24 8.59 5.43
C GLN A 62 -24.94 9.10 6.85
N ASP A 63 -25.88 8.96 7.78
CA ASP A 63 -25.68 9.32 9.19
C ASP A 63 -24.59 8.46 9.82
N LEU A 64 -24.59 7.15 9.55
CA LEU A 64 -23.54 6.22 9.98
C LEU A 64 -22.18 6.60 9.40
N ALA A 65 -22.10 6.94 8.12
CA ALA A 65 -20.84 7.32 7.48
C ALA A 65 -20.29 8.61 8.10
N THR A 66 -21.15 9.60 8.29
CA THR A 66 -20.81 10.88 8.94
C THR A 66 -20.31 10.65 10.36
N ALA A 67 -21.03 9.86 11.16
CA ALA A 67 -20.66 9.59 12.54
C ALA A 67 -19.34 8.80 12.66
N LEU A 68 -19.06 7.88 11.73
CA LEU A 68 -17.80 7.13 11.69
C LEU A 68 -16.62 7.99 11.22
N VAL A 69 -16.83 8.86 10.23
CA VAL A 69 -15.81 9.84 9.83
C VAL A 69 -15.45 10.77 10.99
N ALA A 70 -16.43 11.16 11.82
CA ALA A 70 -16.19 11.93 13.04
C ALA A 70 -15.39 11.15 14.13
N GLN A 71 -15.23 9.83 13.97
CA GLN A 71 -14.40 8.96 14.80
C GLN A 71 -13.09 8.56 14.10
N ASP A 72 -12.66 9.33 13.10
CA ASP A 72 -11.46 9.06 12.29
C ASP A 72 -11.49 7.72 11.53
N VAL A 73 -12.69 7.22 11.21
CA VAL A 73 -12.89 6.03 10.37
C VAL A 73 -13.33 6.46 8.97
N PRO A 74 -12.47 6.41 7.95
CA PRO A 74 -12.83 6.78 6.58
C PRO A 74 -13.99 5.92 6.08
N SER A 75 -15.16 6.55 5.89
CA SER A 75 -16.41 5.85 5.57
C SER A 75 -17.20 6.59 4.51
N ILE A 76 -17.86 5.86 3.61
CA ILE A 76 -18.70 6.41 2.54
C ILE A 76 -20.01 5.62 2.46
N ALA A 77 -21.13 6.33 2.42
CA ALA A 77 -22.44 5.74 2.17
C ALA A 77 -22.66 5.58 0.66
N ARG A 78 -22.67 4.35 0.17
CA ARG A 78 -22.99 4.00 -1.21
C ARG A 78 -23.33 2.52 -1.33
N PRO A 79 -24.03 2.09 -2.40
CA PRO A 79 -24.12 0.68 -2.73
C PRO A 79 -22.74 0.03 -2.76
N SER A 80 -22.68 -1.18 -2.23
CA SER A 80 -21.43 -1.89 -2.07
C SER A 80 -21.06 -2.68 -3.33
N GLU A 81 -19.77 -2.69 -3.67
CA GLU A 81 -19.20 -3.41 -4.81
C GLU A 81 -18.42 -4.65 -4.35
N LYS A 82 -18.00 -5.46 -5.34
CA LYS A 82 -17.19 -6.64 -5.08
C LYS A 82 -15.86 -6.24 -4.45
N TYR A 83 -15.50 -6.89 -3.36
CA TYR A 83 -14.28 -6.65 -2.58
C TYR A 83 -14.24 -5.36 -1.76
N ASP A 84 -15.37 -4.68 -1.54
CA ASP A 84 -15.42 -3.59 -0.56
C ASP A 84 -15.35 -4.12 0.88
N TRP A 85 -14.74 -3.34 1.77
CA TRP A 85 -15.02 -3.44 3.19
C TRP A 85 -16.36 -2.78 3.46
N GLN A 86 -17.26 -3.45 4.17
CA GLN A 86 -18.64 -3.02 4.28
C GLN A 86 -19.14 -3.07 5.73
N LEU A 87 -19.98 -2.10 6.10
CA LEU A 87 -20.77 -2.13 7.32
C LEU A 87 -22.23 -2.39 6.95
N ILE A 88 -22.72 -3.60 7.22
CA ILE A 88 -24.14 -3.93 7.01
C ILE A 88 -24.90 -3.64 8.31
N ALA A 89 -25.84 -2.69 8.23
CA ALA A 89 -26.81 -2.42 9.28
C ALA A 89 -28.07 -3.28 9.08
N ARG A 90 -28.52 -3.91 10.16
CA ARG A 90 -29.75 -4.71 10.24
C ARG A 90 -30.52 -4.35 11.50
N ALA A 91 -31.78 -4.73 11.58
CA ALA A 91 -32.56 -4.57 12.79
C ALA A 91 -33.48 -5.76 13.00
N ARG A 92 -33.80 -6.05 14.27
CA ARG A 92 -34.80 -7.06 14.63
C ARG A 92 -35.80 -6.47 15.61
N ILE A 93 -37.06 -6.83 15.45
CA ILE A 93 -38.09 -6.50 16.43
C ILE A 93 -38.11 -7.55 17.53
N LYS A 94 -38.20 -7.10 18.78
CA LYS A 94 -38.46 -7.92 19.96
C LYS A 94 -39.52 -7.21 20.80
N SER A 95 -40.74 -7.74 20.79
CA SER A 95 -41.91 -7.08 21.38
C SER A 95 -42.13 -5.70 20.76
N ASP A 96 -42.08 -4.62 21.55
CA ASP A 96 -42.30 -3.24 21.11
C ASP A 96 -40.99 -2.45 20.93
N GLN A 97 -39.88 -3.17 20.72
CA GLN A 97 -38.56 -2.59 20.60
C GLN A 97 -37.86 -3.12 19.36
N VAL A 98 -37.18 -2.22 18.64
CA VAL A 98 -36.27 -2.55 17.55
C VAL A 98 -34.84 -2.56 18.09
N ILE A 99 -34.10 -3.62 17.78
CA ILE A 99 -32.70 -3.77 18.18
C ILE A 99 -31.84 -3.67 16.91
N PRO A 100 -31.17 -2.51 16.69
CA PRO A 100 -30.22 -2.37 15.60
C PRO A 100 -28.98 -3.25 15.84
N SER A 101 -28.44 -3.78 14.76
CA SER A 101 -27.25 -4.61 14.75
C SER A 101 -26.42 -4.34 13.52
N PHE A 102 -25.11 -4.51 13.66
CA PHE A 102 -24.15 -4.24 12.61
C PHE A 102 -23.25 -5.45 12.39
N ALA A 103 -22.85 -5.65 11.15
CA ALA A 103 -21.83 -6.59 10.77
C ALA A 103 -20.76 -5.89 9.93
N ILE A 104 -19.50 -6.04 10.32
CA ILE A 104 -18.34 -5.58 9.54
C ILE A 104 -17.91 -6.75 8.64
N ILE A 105 -17.99 -6.56 7.33
CA ILE A 105 -17.71 -7.57 6.33
C ILE A 105 -16.48 -7.12 5.52
N GLY A 106 -15.52 -8.03 5.38
CA GLY A 106 -14.33 -7.76 4.57
C GLY A 106 -14.52 -8.14 3.09
N PRO A 107 -13.49 -7.89 2.26
CA PRO A 107 -13.54 -8.06 0.80
C PRO A 107 -13.84 -9.49 0.34
N THR A 108 -13.57 -10.49 1.17
CA THR A 108 -13.80 -11.91 0.88
C THR A 108 -15.20 -12.39 1.31
N GLY A 109 -16.05 -11.51 1.83
CA GLY A 109 -17.36 -11.85 2.39
C GLY A 109 -17.31 -12.41 3.82
N ARG A 110 -16.11 -12.52 4.41
CA ARG A 110 -15.95 -12.92 5.81
C ARG A 110 -16.44 -11.81 6.75
N VAL A 111 -17.16 -12.19 7.80
CA VAL A 111 -17.56 -11.28 8.87
C VAL A 111 -16.44 -11.17 9.92
N TYR A 112 -16.07 -9.95 10.25
CA TYR A 112 -14.97 -9.63 11.18
C TYR A 112 -15.48 -9.13 12.53
N GLY A 113 -16.71 -8.64 12.58
CA GLY A 113 -17.27 -8.08 13.79
C GLY A 113 -18.78 -8.00 13.74
N HIS A 114 -19.38 -8.12 14.91
CA HIS A 114 -20.76 -7.80 15.17
C HIS A 114 -20.87 -6.79 16.30
N ALA A 115 -21.81 -5.87 16.17
CA ALA A 115 -22.24 -4.99 17.24
C ALA A 115 -23.76 -5.02 17.32
N THR A 116 -24.30 -5.00 18.54
CA THR A 116 -25.74 -4.87 18.79
C THR A 116 -25.95 -3.63 19.63
N MET A 117 -26.91 -2.81 19.24
CA MET A 117 -27.20 -1.55 19.93
C MET A 117 -28.26 -1.73 21.00
N ALA A 118 -28.42 -0.68 21.81
CA ALA A 118 -29.54 -0.58 22.72
C ALA A 118 -30.87 -0.65 21.95
N PRO A 119 -31.92 -1.24 22.54
CA PRO A 119 -33.25 -1.24 21.94
C PRO A 119 -33.79 0.18 21.78
N VAL A 120 -34.47 0.43 20.67
CA VAL A 120 -35.16 1.67 20.32
C VAL A 120 -36.66 1.37 20.24
N PRO A 121 -37.55 2.23 20.74
CA PRO A 121 -38.99 2.03 20.59
C PRO A 121 -39.39 1.81 19.13
N ALA A 122 -40.22 0.79 18.87
CA ALA A 122 -40.56 0.38 17.52
C ALA A 122 -41.24 1.51 16.73
N GLU A 123 -42.08 2.30 17.38
CA GLU A 123 -42.73 3.47 16.79
C GLU A 123 -41.72 4.53 16.33
N SER A 124 -40.74 4.88 17.17
CA SER A 124 -39.71 5.87 16.84
C SER A 124 -38.83 5.42 15.68
N TRP A 125 -38.50 4.12 15.64
CA TRP A 125 -37.73 3.52 14.56
C TRP A 125 -38.53 3.45 13.24
N ALA A 126 -39.80 3.04 13.30
CA ALA A 126 -40.68 2.95 12.14
C ALA A 126 -40.96 4.32 11.52
N ASN A 127 -41.11 5.36 12.36
CA ASN A 127 -41.26 6.74 11.92
C ASN A 127 -39.95 7.33 11.35
N ALA A 128 -38.81 6.66 11.54
CA ALA A 128 -37.52 6.99 10.96
C ALA A 128 -37.16 8.48 11.08
N THR A 129 -37.45 9.09 12.23
CA THR A 129 -37.17 10.53 12.40
C THR A 129 -35.66 10.76 12.28
N PRO A 130 -35.21 11.83 11.58
CA PRO A 130 -33.78 12.11 11.43
C PRO A 130 -33.04 12.12 12.76
N GLN A 131 -33.66 12.67 13.82
CA GLN A 131 -33.10 12.72 15.16
C GLN A 131 -32.88 11.33 15.77
N THR A 132 -33.82 10.40 15.59
CA THR A 132 -33.67 9.02 16.08
C THR A 132 -32.56 8.29 15.33
N LEU A 133 -32.51 8.39 14.00
CA LEU A 133 -31.51 7.71 13.18
C LEU A 133 -30.09 8.25 13.44
N GLU A 134 -29.92 9.57 13.50
CA GLU A 134 -28.67 10.23 13.83
C GLU A 134 -28.19 9.87 15.24
N ALA A 135 -29.10 9.85 16.23
CA ALA A 135 -28.75 9.46 17.59
C ALA A 135 -28.24 8.02 17.67
N VAL A 136 -28.87 7.08 16.96
CA VAL A 136 -28.42 5.69 16.92
C VAL A 136 -27.08 5.56 16.17
N ALA A 137 -26.90 6.28 15.07
CA ALA A 137 -25.62 6.31 14.34
C ALA A 137 -24.48 6.85 15.20
N THR A 138 -24.71 7.96 15.89
CA THR A 138 -23.75 8.61 16.80
C THR A 138 -23.40 7.71 17.98
N ALA A 139 -24.38 7.01 18.56
CA ALA A 139 -24.14 6.05 19.63
C ALA A 139 -23.36 4.81 19.15
N ALA A 140 -23.58 4.37 17.90
CA ALA A 140 -22.90 3.21 17.32
C ALA A 140 -21.44 3.51 16.95
N ALA A 141 -21.16 4.71 16.45
CA ALA A 141 -19.86 5.10 15.90
C ALA A 141 -18.66 4.78 16.81
N PRO A 142 -18.60 5.16 18.11
CA PRO A 142 -17.44 4.86 18.95
C PRO A 142 -17.27 3.37 19.23
N ILE A 143 -18.37 2.59 19.28
CA ILE A 143 -18.31 1.13 19.45
C ILE A 143 -17.70 0.50 18.20
N LEU A 144 -18.23 0.88 17.03
CA LEU A 144 -17.76 0.40 15.74
C LEU A 144 -16.32 0.82 15.45
N ALA A 145 -15.93 2.05 15.80
CA ALA A 145 -14.56 2.54 15.63
C ALA A 145 -13.55 1.75 16.47
N ARG A 146 -13.84 1.48 17.75
CA ARG A 146 -12.98 0.62 18.59
C ARG A 146 -12.90 -0.80 18.05
N GLN A 147 -14.03 -1.34 17.59
CA GLN A 147 -14.08 -2.68 17.01
C GLN A 147 -13.29 -2.74 15.71
N LEU A 148 -13.40 -1.74 14.84
CA LEU A 148 -12.60 -1.60 13.61
C LEU A 148 -11.12 -1.39 13.93
N GLY A 149 -10.77 -0.67 14.98
CA GLY A 149 -9.38 -0.54 15.45
C GLY A 149 -8.82 -1.89 15.90
N THR A 150 -9.60 -2.67 16.64
CA THR A 150 -9.24 -4.04 17.06
C THR A 150 -9.20 -5.00 15.88
N ILE A 151 -10.15 -4.90 14.94
CA ILE A 151 -10.18 -5.69 13.71
C ILE A 151 -8.98 -5.32 12.86
N ASN A 152 -8.66 -4.06 12.65
CA ASN A 152 -7.49 -3.64 11.90
C ASN A 152 -6.22 -4.12 12.59
N ALA A 153 -6.06 -3.91 13.90
CA ALA A 153 -4.93 -4.48 14.65
C ALA A 153 -4.85 -6.00 14.50
N SER A 154 -5.98 -6.71 14.64
CA SER A 154 -6.05 -8.16 14.49
C SER A 154 -5.85 -8.61 13.06
N VAL A 155 -6.32 -7.90 12.03
CA VAL A 155 -6.11 -8.22 10.61
C VAL A 155 -4.65 -7.96 10.28
N GLN A 156 -4.03 -6.91 10.81
CA GLN A 156 -2.60 -6.65 10.67
C GLN A 156 -1.74 -7.69 11.42
N GLN A 157 -2.19 -8.15 12.60
CA GLN A 157 -1.50 -9.16 13.44
C GLN A 157 -1.75 -10.61 12.97
N SER A 158 -2.96 -10.91 12.51
CA SER A 158 -3.46 -12.23 12.09
C SER A 158 -3.52 -12.40 10.59
N ASN A 159 -3.06 -11.43 9.80
CA ASN A 159 -2.74 -11.68 8.40
C ASN A 159 -1.49 -12.58 8.39
N PRO A 160 -1.61 -13.86 7.99
CA PRO A 160 -0.45 -14.71 7.75
C PRO A 160 0.38 -14.21 6.54
N LYS A 161 0.05 -13.06 5.93
CA LYS A 161 0.82 -12.30 4.92
C LYS A 161 1.24 -10.90 5.37
N SER A 162 1.18 -10.59 6.66
CA SER A 162 1.90 -9.43 7.17
C SER A 162 3.41 -9.69 7.00
N LEU A 163 3.99 -9.08 5.97
CA LEU A 163 5.43 -9.14 5.66
C LEU A 163 6.29 -8.47 6.75
N GLU A 164 5.64 -7.86 7.75
CA GLU A 164 6.27 -7.23 8.90
C GLU A 164 6.83 -8.26 9.91
N ASN A 165 6.25 -9.45 10.00
CA ASN A 165 6.58 -10.44 11.04
C ASN A 165 7.06 -11.80 10.48
N ARG A 166 7.19 -11.94 9.16
CA ARG A 166 7.76 -13.13 8.53
C ARG A 166 8.58 -12.78 7.28
N PRO A 167 9.58 -13.60 6.93
CA PRO A 167 10.31 -13.41 5.69
C PRO A 167 9.39 -13.36 4.46
N THR A 168 9.69 -12.46 3.52
CA THR A 168 9.02 -12.37 2.22
C THR A 168 9.17 -13.69 1.48
N ARG A 169 8.08 -14.26 0.96
CA ARG A 169 8.14 -15.45 0.10
C ARG A 169 8.02 -15.05 -1.37
N MET A 170 8.95 -15.53 -2.19
CA MET A 170 8.99 -15.24 -3.63
C MET A 170 9.10 -16.51 -4.44
N MET A 171 8.32 -16.61 -5.51
CA MET A 171 8.48 -17.65 -6.54
C MET A 171 9.18 -17.05 -7.75
N ILE A 172 10.17 -17.77 -8.29
CA ILE A 172 10.85 -17.41 -9.52
C ILE A 172 10.20 -18.17 -10.67
N ALA A 173 9.51 -17.47 -11.57
CA ALA A 173 8.87 -18.05 -12.74
C ALA A 173 9.87 -18.44 -13.84
N GLY A 174 11.11 -17.97 -13.74
CA GLY A 174 12.21 -18.24 -14.66
C GLY A 174 12.70 -16.97 -15.37
N VAL A 175 13.71 -17.17 -16.22
CA VAL A 175 14.31 -16.14 -17.08
C VAL A 175 14.16 -16.58 -18.53
N LYS A 176 13.92 -15.63 -19.44
CA LYS A 176 13.79 -15.89 -20.88
C LYS A 176 14.64 -14.94 -21.70
N GLY A 177 15.11 -15.41 -22.85
CA GLY A 177 15.78 -14.60 -23.88
C GLY A 177 17.30 -14.54 -23.77
N ALA A 178 17.90 -15.11 -22.72
CA ALA A 178 19.35 -15.11 -22.60
C ALA A 178 19.98 -16.16 -23.55
N PRO A 179 21.09 -15.83 -24.25
CA PRO A 179 21.90 -16.78 -25.00
C PRO A 179 22.59 -17.82 -24.10
N GLY A 180 23.06 -18.91 -24.71
CA GLY A 180 23.78 -19.96 -23.99
C GLY A 180 22.97 -20.57 -22.85
N ASP A 181 23.60 -20.73 -21.68
CA ASP A 181 22.98 -21.19 -20.44
C ASP A 181 22.34 -20.07 -19.61
N GLY A 182 22.31 -18.82 -20.10
CA GLY A 182 22.03 -17.63 -19.30
C GLY A 182 20.68 -17.64 -18.59
N ASN A 183 19.65 -18.25 -19.19
CA ASN A 183 18.34 -18.35 -18.54
C ASN A 183 18.41 -19.18 -17.26
N HIS A 184 19.22 -20.25 -17.27
CA HIS A 184 19.43 -21.11 -16.12
C HIS A 184 20.37 -20.44 -15.11
N ALA A 185 21.51 -19.92 -15.56
CA ALA A 185 22.51 -19.27 -14.71
C ALA A 185 21.91 -18.09 -13.94
N LEU A 186 21.22 -17.16 -14.63
CA LEU A 186 20.56 -16.01 -13.99
C LEU A 186 19.47 -16.43 -12.99
N ALA A 187 18.66 -17.44 -13.33
CA ALA A 187 17.62 -17.93 -12.42
C ALA A 187 18.20 -18.61 -11.18
N LEU A 188 19.33 -19.31 -11.32
CA LEU A 188 20.06 -19.94 -10.23
C LEU A 188 20.69 -18.90 -9.30
N ASP A 189 21.41 -17.95 -9.86
CA ASP A 189 22.13 -16.93 -9.08
C ASP A 189 21.19 -15.95 -8.39
N VAL A 190 20.14 -15.48 -9.08
CA VAL A 190 19.16 -14.57 -8.45
C VAL A 190 18.43 -15.27 -7.29
N ARG A 191 18.19 -16.58 -7.40
CA ARG A 191 17.61 -17.38 -6.31
C ARG A 191 18.50 -17.38 -5.07
N ARG A 192 19.81 -17.62 -5.26
CA ARG A 192 20.81 -17.58 -4.19
C ARG A 192 20.84 -16.19 -3.55
N ASP A 193 20.91 -15.14 -4.35
CA ASP A 193 21.13 -13.78 -3.86
C ASP A 193 19.90 -13.20 -3.17
N LEU A 194 18.69 -13.50 -3.66
CA LEU A 194 17.45 -13.14 -2.95
C LEU A 194 17.35 -13.84 -1.59
N ALA A 195 17.77 -15.09 -1.48
CA ALA A 195 17.81 -15.79 -0.19
C ALA A 195 18.76 -15.10 0.80
N GLN A 196 19.92 -14.63 0.34
CA GLN A 196 20.84 -13.82 1.16
C GLN A 196 20.24 -12.47 1.58
N GLN A 197 19.27 -11.94 0.83
CA GLN A 197 18.52 -10.73 1.19
C GLN A 197 17.37 -10.98 2.18
N GLY A 198 17.21 -12.20 2.69
CA GLY A 198 16.14 -12.57 3.62
C GLY A 198 14.81 -12.90 2.96
N ILE A 199 14.82 -13.14 1.64
CA ILE A 199 13.63 -13.56 0.88
C ILE A 199 13.62 -15.09 0.80
N VAL A 200 12.56 -15.72 1.30
CA VAL A 200 12.35 -17.16 1.22
C VAL A 200 11.87 -17.52 -0.19
N ILE A 201 12.56 -18.45 -0.84
CA ILE A 201 12.16 -18.91 -2.16
C ILE A 201 11.22 -20.09 -2.05
N VAL A 202 10.08 -19.99 -2.74
CA VAL A 202 9.06 -21.05 -2.80
C VAL A 202 8.86 -21.51 -4.24
N THR A 203 8.40 -22.74 -4.41
CA THR A 203 8.18 -23.36 -5.72
C THR A 203 6.73 -23.25 -6.19
N ASN A 204 5.77 -23.23 -5.26
CA ASN A 204 4.36 -23.09 -5.60
C ASN A 204 3.94 -21.62 -5.62
N ARG A 205 3.22 -21.21 -6.69
CA ARG A 205 2.62 -19.87 -6.78
C ARG A 205 1.68 -19.57 -5.61
N HIS A 206 0.99 -20.58 -5.08
CA HIS A 206 0.07 -20.41 -3.96
C HIS A 206 0.76 -20.02 -2.64
N ASP A 207 2.04 -20.37 -2.50
CA ASP A 207 2.85 -20.07 -1.33
C ASP A 207 3.63 -18.75 -1.46
N ALA A 208 3.57 -18.10 -2.62
CA ALA A 208 4.33 -16.89 -2.91
C ALA A 208 3.54 -15.62 -2.57
N ASP A 209 4.23 -14.63 -2.01
CA ASP A 209 3.72 -13.26 -1.87
C ASP A 209 3.95 -12.49 -3.18
N PHE A 210 5.11 -12.73 -3.81
CA PHE A 210 5.51 -12.15 -5.09
C PHE A 210 6.01 -13.19 -6.08
N ILE A 211 5.88 -12.88 -7.37
CA ILE A 211 6.37 -13.67 -8.48
C ILE A 211 7.39 -12.84 -9.25
N LEU A 212 8.59 -13.38 -9.42
CA LEU A 212 9.67 -12.79 -10.20
C LEU A 212 9.78 -13.47 -11.56
N SER A 213 9.94 -12.68 -12.62
CA SER A 213 10.30 -13.16 -13.95
C SER A 213 11.40 -12.30 -14.55
N GLY A 214 12.41 -12.90 -15.17
CA GLY A 214 13.46 -12.19 -15.90
C GLY A 214 13.25 -12.23 -17.41
N LEU A 215 13.51 -11.12 -18.09
CA LEU A 215 13.55 -11.01 -19.54
C LEU A 215 14.90 -10.43 -19.96
N VAL A 216 15.57 -11.12 -20.88
CA VAL A 216 16.83 -10.70 -21.46
C VAL A 216 16.62 -10.35 -22.92
N LYS A 217 17.12 -9.20 -23.34
CA LYS A 217 17.21 -8.82 -24.74
C LYS A 217 18.65 -8.49 -25.07
N VAL A 218 19.10 -8.98 -26.22
CA VAL A 218 20.45 -8.73 -26.73
C VAL A 218 20.32 -7.98 -28.05
N SER A 219 21.07 -6.91 -28.20
CA SER A 219 21.11 -6.10 -29.42
C SER A 219 22.56 -5.71 -29.75
N PRO A 220 22.98 -5.71 -31.02
CA PRO A 220 24.33 -5.32 -31.39
C PRO A 220 24.66 -3.89 -30.95
N ALA A 221 25.82 -3.67 -30.34
CA ALA A 221 26.30 -2.32 -30.08
C ALA A 221 26.93 -1.71 -31.36
N PRO A 222 26.86 -0.37 -31.55
CA PRO A 222 27.54 0.29 -32.66
C PRO A 222 29.06 0.10 -32.55
N VAL A 223 29.65 -0.63 -33.50
CA VAL A 223 31.10 -0.86 -33.53
C VAL A 223 31.82 0.44 -33.87
N LYS A 224 32.61 0.97 -32.93
CA LYS A 224 33.53 2.09 -33.18
C LYS A 224 34.87 1.55 -33.71
N SER A 225 35.48 2.26 -34.66
CA SER A 225 36.78 1.87 -35.22
C SER A 225 37.82 1.61 -34.13
N GLY A 226 38.34 0.38 -34.09
CA GLY A 226 39.35 -0.06 -33.11
C GLY A 226 38.81 -0.72 -31.84
N GLN A 227 37.49 -0.89 -31.68
CA GLN A 227 36.91 -1.66 -30.57
C GLN A 227 36.46 -3.06 -31.00
N SER A 228 36.62 -4.03 -30.10
CA SER A 228 36.03 -5.36 -30.24
C SER A 228 34.50 -5.25 -30.26
N PRO A 229 33.80 -6.09 -31.04
CA PRO A 229 32.35 -6.09 -31.07
C PRO A 229 31.80 -6.47 -29.69
N SER A 230 30.75 -5.76 -29.28
CA SER A 230 30.01 -6.01 -28.06
C SER A 230 28.53 -5.90 -28.33
N ASP A 231 27.73 -6.52 -27.46
CA ASP A 231 26.28 -6.45 -27.50
C ASP A 231 25.77 -5.72 -26.27
N ILE A 232 24.72 -4.92 -26.48
CA ILE A 232 23.94 -4.35 -25.41
C ILE A 232 22.95 -5.40 -24.93
N VAL A 233 23.05 -5.73 -23.65
CA VAL A 233 22.16 -6.66 -22.96
C VAL A 233 21.27 -5.90 -21.99
N GLU A 234 19.96 -5.91 -22.26
CA GLU A 234 18.94 -5.41 -21.37
C GLU A 234 18.39 -6.57 -20.53
N LEU A 235 18.50 -6.46 -19.20
CA LEU A 235 17.91 -7.39 -18.23
C LEU A 235 16.75 -6.71 -17.50
N ASP A 236 15.54 -7.17 -17.76
CA ASP A 236 14.32 -6.71 -17.12
C ASP A 236 13.79 -7.76 -16.14
N TRP A 237 13.87 -7.44 -14.85
CA TRP A 237 13.28 -8.23 -13.77
C TRP A 237 11.92 -7.66 -13.38
N LEU A 238 10.85 -8.41 -13.63
CA LEU A 238 9.49 -8.00 -13.32
C LEU A 238 9.00 -8.68 -12.05
N VAL A 239 8.55 -7.87 -11.10
CA VAL A 239 7.93 -8.31 -9.84
C VAL A 239 6.42 -8.15 -9.98
N ARG A 240 5.69 -9.23 -9.73
CA ARG A 240 4.23 -9.27 -9.73
C ARG A 240 3.71 -9.79 -8.39
N SER A 241 2.50 -9.43 -8.03
CA SER A 241 1.79 -10.06 -6.92
C SER A 241 1.48 -11.53 -7.24
N GLN A 242 1.07 -12.29 -6.23
CA GLN A 242 0.49 -13.62 -6.41
C GLN A 242 -0.66 -13.66 -7.45
N SER A 243 -1.48 -12.61 -7.51
CA SER A 243 -2.60 -12.48 -8.47
C SER A 243 -2.17 -12.04 -9.88
N GLY A 244 -0.89 -11.73 -10.09
CA GLY A 244 -0.35 -11.30 -11.38
C GLY A 244 -0.35 -9.78 -11.60
N ALA A 245 -0.81 -8.99 -10.62
CA ALA A 245 -0.73 -7.53 -10.70
C ALA A 245 0.74 -7.08 -10.71
N PHE A 246 1.06 -6.07 -11.53
CA PHE A 246 2.41 -5.54 -11.60
C PHE A 246 2.75 -4.73 -10.35
N ILE A 247 3.91 -5.02 -9.74
CA ILE A 247 4.39 -4.35 -8.53
C ILE A 247 5.56 -3.42 -8.86
N GLY A 248 6.47 -3.89 -9.71
CA GLY A 248 7.62 -3.09 -10.10
C GLY A 248 8.54 -3.83 -11.06
N LYS A 249 9.53 -3.08 -11.57
CA LYS A 249 10.54 -3.57 -12.50
C LYS A 249 11.93 -3.10 -12.05
N VAL A 250 12.92 -3.97 -12.17
CA VAL A 250 14.34 -3.62 -12.06
C VAL A 250 14.96 -3.86 -13.42
N SER A 251 15.51 -2.81 -14.02
CA SER A 251 16.15 -2.86 -15.33
C SER A 251 17.65 -2.68 -15.18
N GLN A 252 18.41 -3.52 -15.87
CA GLN A 252 19.87 -3.47 -15.94
C GLN A 252 20.27 -3.41 -17.42
N LEU A 253 21.32 -2.67 -17.71
CA LEU A 253 21.88 -2.58 -19.05
C LEU A 253 23.39 -2.82 -18.96
N HIS A 254 23.86 -3.80 -19.72
CA HIS A 254 25.25 -4.20 -19.75
C HIS A 254 25.79 -4.17 -21.17
N ASP A 255 27.05 -3.80 -21.30
CA ASP A 255 27.82 -3.92 -22.53
C ASP A 255 28.72 -5.15 -22.38
N LEU A 256 28.39 -6.23 -23.10
CA LEU A 256 29.01 -7.54 -22.93
C LEU A 256 29.55 -8.05 -24.26
N LYS A 257 30.71 -8.70 -24.20
CA LYS A 257 31.25 -9.39 -25.37
C LYS A 257 30.53 -10.73 -25.57
N PRO A 258 30.35 -11.20 -26.81
CA PRO A 258 29.65 -12.46 -27.09
C PRO A 258 30.22 -13.69 -26.35
N ASP A 259 31.54 -13.74 -26.18
CA ASP A 259 32.26 -14.82 -25.47
C ASP A 259 32.01 -14.84 -23.95
N GLN A 260 31.50 -13.74 -23.38
CA GLN A 260 31.10 -13.65 -21.98
C GLN A 260 29.67 -14.13 -21.72
N MET A 261 28.89 -14.38 -22.78
CA MET A 261 27.48 -14.73 -22.70
C MET A 261 27.15 -16.08 -23.33
N ALA A 262 28.10 -16.69 -24.04
CA ALA A 262 27.93 -17.97 -24.67
C ALA A 262 29.27 -18.73 -24.75
N PRO A 263 29.29 -20.04 -24.45
CA PRO A 263 28.14 -20.86 -24.04
C PRO A 263 27.70 -20.64 -22.58
N TYR A 264 28.56 -20.06 -21.74
CA TYR A 264 28.32 -19.94 -20.29
C TYR A 264 28.34 -18.49 -19.82
N TRP A 265 27.34 -18.10 -19.01
CA TRP A 265 27.26 -16.76 -18.41
C TRP A 265 28.16 -16.60 -17.18
N GLY A 266 28.38 -17.67 -16.41
CA GLY A 266 29.30 -17.69 -15.27
C GLY A 266 29.27 -16.43 -14.39
N ASP A 267 30.39 -15.73 -14.30
CA ASP A 267 30.57 -14.53 -13.47
C ASP A 267 29.63 -13.37 -13.84
N VAL A 268 29.21 -13.27 -15.10
CA VAL A 268 28.25 -12.25 -15.55
C VAL A 268 26.90 -12.47 -14.88
N ALA A 269 26.43 -13.73 -14.81
CA ALA A 269 25.18 -14.05 -14.14
C ALA A 269 25.27 -13.77 -12.63
N VAL A 270 26.39 -14.08 -11.98
CA VAL A 270 26.64 -13.79 -10.57
C VAL A 270 26.54 -12.29 -10.30
N ALA A 271 27.25 -11.46 -11.07
CA ALA A 271 27.26 -10.01 -10.88
C ALA A 271 25.89 -9.38 -11.15
N ALA A 272 25.23 -9.80 -12.24
CA ALA A 272 23.89 -9.30 -12.59
C ALA A 272 22.85 -9.66 -11.53
N ALA A 273 22.89 -10.90 -11.02
CA ALA A 273 21.99 -11.39 -9.99
C ALA A 273 22.14 -10.65 -8.66
N GLN A 274 23.38 -10.38 -8.21
CA GLN A 274 23.64 -9.64 -6.97
C GLN A 274 23.04 -8.23 -7.02
N GLN A 275 23.26 -7.52 -8.13
CA GLN A 275 22.68 -6.19 -8.35
C GLN A 275 21.15 -6.24 -8.41
N ALA A 276 20.60 -7.24 -9.12
CA ALA A 276 19.16 -7.42 -9.24
C ALA A 276 18.52 -7.70 -7.88
N ALA A 277 19.10 -8.57 -7.06
CA ALA A 277 18.57 -8.95 -5.75
C ALA A 277 18.41 -7.75 -4.82
N LEU A 278 19.35 -6.82 -4.81
CA LEU A 278 19.27 -5.57 -4.06
C LEU A 278 18.10 -4.70 -4.55
N GLY A 279 17.98 -4.50 -5.87
CA GLY A 279 16.88 -3.72 -6.45
C GLY A 279 15.51 -4.36 -6.19
N ILE A 280 15.40 -5.68 -6.34
CA ILE A 280 14.17 -6.44 -6.12
C ILE A 280 13.75 -6.36 -4.65
N LYS A 281 14.70 -6.47 -3.71
CA LYS A 281 14.42 -6.26 -2.28
C LYS A 281 13.80 -4.89 -2.03
N GLN A 282 14.33 -3.83 -2.65
CA GLN A 282 13.78 -2.48 -2.50
C GLN A 282 12.36 -2.37 -3.07
N VAL A 283 12.12 -2.95 -4.26
CA VAL A 283 10.77 -3.00 -4.86
C VAL A 283 9.78 -3.69 -3.93
N VAL A 284 10.17 -4.82 -3.35
CA VAL A 284 9.36 -5.57 -2.38
C VAL A 284 9.12 -4.74 -1.12
N VAL A 285 10.15 -4.15 -0.52
CA VAL A 285 10.02 -3.33 0.71
C VAL A 285 9.11 -2.14 0.49
N ASN A 286 9.17 -1.49 -0.67
CA ASN A 286 8.29 -0.37 -1.01
C ASN A 286 6.84 -0.79 -1.24
N ALA A 287 6.60 -2.05 -1.61
CA ALA A 287 5.27 -2.62 -1.73
C ALA A 287 4.66 -3.03 -0.38
N ILE A 288 5.45 -3.01 0.72
CA ILE A 288 5.01 -3.33 2.08
C ILE A 288 4.67 -2.03 2.82
N PRO A 289 3.42 -1.82 3.29
CA PRO A 289 3.05 -0.62 4.04
C PRO A 289 3.78 -0.54 5.40
N LYS A 290 4.63 0.47 5.61
CA LYS A 290 5.38 0.65 6.86
C LYS A 290 4.54 1.24 8.00
N ARG A 291 4.83 0.80 9.23
CA ARG A 291 4.28 1.31 10.50
C ARG A 291 4.69 2.77 10.74
N VAL A 292 3.73 3.65 11.07
CA VAL A 292 4.02 4.92 11.75
C VAL A 292 4.16 4.60 13.24
N ALA A 293 5.35 4.76 13.81
CA ALA A 293 5.53 4.70 15.25
C ALA A 293 4.86 5.93 15.88
N ALA A 294 3.94 5.69 16.83
CA ALA A 294 3.41 6.76 17.66
C ALA A 294 4.56 7.38 18.47
N PRO A 295 4.63 8.72 18.61
CA PRO A 295 5.59 9.36 19.51
C PRO A 295 5.36 8.85 20.94
N HIS A 296 6.45 8.46 21.61
CA HIS A 296 6.45 8.33 23.05
C HIS A 296 6.10 9.70 23.65
N GLU A 297 4.87 9.89 24.11
CA GLU A 297 4.57 10.92 25.09
C GLU A 297 5.36 10.58 26.36
N ALA A 298 6.49 11.25 26.54
CA ALA A 298 7.14 11.35 27.82
C ALA A 298 6.13 12.02 28.76
N THR A 299 5.51 11.21 29.60
CA THR A 299 4.62 11.60 30.69
C THR A 299 5.24 12.76 31.46
N GLY A 300 4.58 13.92 31.37
CA GLY A 300 4.83 15.04 32.27
C GLY A 300 4.55 14.60 33.70
N ALA A 301 5.61 14.37 34.47
CA ALA A 301 5.52 14.30 35.91
C ALA A 301 5.45 15.74 36.45
N ALA A 302 4.22 16.22 36.65
CA ALA A 302 3.98 17.41 37.46
C ALA A 302 2.76 17.19 38.36
N ALA A 303 3.06 17.27 39.66
CA ALA A 303 2.19 17.60 40.77
C ALA A 303 1.22 16.54 41.29
N SER A 304 1.55 16.02 42.48
CA SER A 304 0.59 16.01 43.58
C SER A 304 1.33 16.30 44.88
N ALA A 305 1.41 17.60 45.20
CA ALA A 305 1.65 18.06 46.56
C ALA A 305 0.42 17.75 47.40
N LYS A 306 0.64 17.21 48.61
CA LYS A 306 -0.35 17.25 49.69
C LYS A 306 0.34 17.72 50.98
N PRO A 307 -0.29 18.57 51.82
CA PRO A 307 0.35 19.20 52.97
C PRO A 307 0.03 18.52 54.31
N GLY A 308 0.88 18.77 55.32
CA GLY A 308 0.72 18.40 56.74
C GLY A 308 1.41 17.08 57.09
N THR A 309 2.15 16.89 58.18
CA THR A 309 2.26 17.54 59.50
C THR A 309 3.49 16.93 60.20
N GLY A 310 4.12 17.63 61.16
CA GLY A 310 5.24 17.12 61.99
C GLY A 310 4.89 15.85 62.81
N PRO A 311 5.81 15.26 63.60
CA PRO A 311 6.64 15.99 64.59
C PRO A 311 8.08 15.45 64.81
N GLY A 312 8.87 16.22 65.57
CA GLY A 312 9.62 15.66 66.72
C GLY A 312 11.05 15.15 66.50
N SER A 313 11.94 15.78 67.28
CA SER A 313 13.31 15.37 67.68
C SER A 313 14.45 15.64 66.72
#